data_AF-A0A0Q5JBC9-F1
#
_entry.id   AF-A0A0Q5JBC9-F1
#
_cell.length_a   1.000
_cell.length_b   1.000
_cell.length_c   1.000
_cell.angle_alpha   90.00
_cell.angle_beta   90.00
_cell.angle_gamma   90.00
#
_symmetry.space_group_name_H-M   'P 1'
#
loop_
_entity.id
_entity.type
_entity.pdbx_description
1 polymer ?
#
loop_
_entity_poly.entity_id
_entity_poly.type
_entity_poly.pdbx_seq_one_letter_code
_entity_poly.pdbx_strand_id
1 'polypeptide(L)'
;MRIAYVPIYLGVASGLAGALHAGEVPDVFAALNAYEAKDYARCAEVMDALQRSSGELPQNGELLRAECLAAAERTDEAMRYLDDEIPRGRISIDDLRSKDRPGLNRLRKMRGWPALLAKAERINAQQQAAQNPQLRQQLLARVEKDQQAQNAAIAAGGKPADWASIVPVTRENTEWLKQVVATQGWPGRRLVGEDGANAAWTLIQHSDADPAFQAQVLALMEAALARQDVAPDDVALLTDRVLRAQGKPQRYGTQFQTDADGRMSLQPTEDEAGLDVRRQHMGLPPMEQYRKMLHDVYHKPVR
;
A
#
# COMPACT_ATOMS: atom_id res chain seq x y z
N MET A 1 35.34 35.99 -18.99
CA MET A 1 36.38 36.68 -18.20
C MET A 1 35.70 37.39 -17.03
N ARG A 2 35.98 36.95 -15.79
CA ARG A 2 35.83 37.60 -14.46
C ARG A 2 34.42 38.10 -14.04
N ILE A 3 33.70 37.42 -13.13
CA ILE A 3 33.80 37.29 -11.65
C ILE A 3 33.17 38.48 -10.87
N ALA A 4 32.07 38.12 -10.17
CA ALA A 4 31.60 38.44 -8.80
C ALA A 4 31.54 39.88 -8.24
N TYR A 5 30.46 40.22 -7.51
CA TYR A 5 30.41 40.14 -6.02
C TYR A 5 29.04 40.55 -5.43
N VAL A 6 28.74 39.95 -4.27
CA VAL A 6 27.62 40.16 -3.32
C VAL A 6 27.87 41.39 -2.44
N PRO A 7 26.82 42.00 -1.84
CA PRO A 7 26.96 42.54 -0.49
C PRO A 7 25.92 41.97 0.50
N ILE A 8 26.49 41.60 1.65
CA ILE A 8 25.87 41.21 2.92
C ILE A 8 25.30 42.46 3.60
N TYR A 9 24.13 42.36 4.22
CA TYR A 9 23.76 43.18 5.37
C TYR A 9 23.40 42.28 6.55
N LEU A 10 24.17 42.44 7.63
CA LEU A 10 23.89 41.92 8.96
C LEU A 10 22.62 42.58 9.52
N GLY A 11 21.67 41.76 9.94
CA GLY A 11 20.62 42.14 10.89
C GLY A 11 20.66 41.17 12.06
N VAL A 12 21.32 41.56 13.15
CA VAL A 12 21.24 40.86 14.43
C VAL A 12 19.92 41.28 15.08
N ALA A 13 18.97 40.35 15.14
CA ALA A 13 17.83 40.43 16.04
C ALA A 13 17.78 39.12 16.83
N SER A 14 18.28 39.19 18.06
CA SER A 14 18.10 38.18 19.09
C SER A 14 16.61 38.06 19.41
N GLY A 15 16.02 36.93 19.04
CA GLY A 15 14.66 36.56 19.41
C GLY A 15 14.55 35.05 19.31
N LEU A 16 14.49 34.39 20.47
CA LEU A 16 14.26 32.96 20.71
C LEU A 16 13.82 32.17 19.47
N ALA A 17 14.78 31.50 18.83
CA ALA A 17 14.49 30.42 17.90
C ALA A 17 13.87 29.26 18.71
N GLY A 18 12.55 29.27 18.82
CA GLY A 18 11.82 28.04 19.05
C GLY A 18 12.18 27.10 17.92
N ALA A 19 12.84 26.00 18.24
CA ALA A 19 13.07 24.91 17.30
C ALA A 19 11.70 24.47 16.78
N LEU A 20 11.36 24.87 15.55
CA LEU A 20 10.36 24.17 14.76
C LEU A 20 10.94 22.78 14.51
N HIS A 21 10.61 21.85 15.40
CA HIS A 21 10.65 20.45 15.03
C HIS A 21 9.79 20.35 13.79
N ALA A 22 10.39 19.99 12.66
CA ALA A 22 9.63 19.47 11.53
C ALA A 22 8.86 18.28 12.09
N GLY A 23 7.59 18.51 12.47
CA GLY A 23 6.76 17.48 13.06
C GLY A 23 6.72 16.35 12.06
N GLU A 24 7.11 15.15 12.49
CA GLU A 24 6.97 13.93 11.69
C GLU A 24 5.58 13.94 11.06
N VAL A 25 5.54 13.91 9.72
CA VAL A 25 4.27 13.77 9.02
C VAL A 25 3.71 12.42 9.47
N PRO A 26 2.55 12.38 10.16
CA PRO A 26 2.14 11.17 10.85
C PRO A 26 1.87 10.06 9.84
N ASP A 27 2.27 8.83 10.14
CA ASP A 27 2.00 7.66 9.31
C ASP A 27 0.59 7.07 9.57
N VAL A 28 0.20 6.06 8.80
CA VAL A 28 -1.10 5.38 8.95
C VAL A 28 -1.27 4.72 10.32
N PHE A 29 -0.19 4.31 10.98
CA PHE A 29 -0.24 3.71 12.30
C PHE A 29 -0.51 4.72 13.40
N ALA A 30 -0.09 5.97 13.25
CA ALA A 30 -0.53 7.03 14.15
C ALA A 30 -2.07 7.19 14.13
N ALA A 31 -2.72 7.04 12.96
CA ALA A 31 -4.18 7.02 12.86
C ALA A 31 -4.79 5.77 13.50
N LEU A 32 -4.22 4.59 13.23
CA LEU A 32 -4.70 3.32 13.81
C LEU A 32 -4.59 3.32 15.34
N ASN A 33 -3.45 3.75 15.89
CA ASN A 33 -3.24 3.86 17.33
C ASN A 33 -4.22 4.85 17.97
N ALA A 34 -4.45 6.02 17.34
CA ALA A 34 -5.45 6.98 17.81
C ALA A 34 -6.86 6.38 17.78
N TYR A 35 -7.20 5.65 16.73
CA TYR A 35 -8.48 4.96 16.60
C TYR A 35 -8.68 3.89 17.69
N GLU A 36 -7.66 3.06 17.96
CA GLU A 36 -7.67 2.05 19.03
C GLU A 36 -7.79 2.67 20.42
N ALA A 37 -7.12 3.80 20.65
CA ALA A 37 -7.25 4.61 21.86
C ALA A 37 -8.61 5.35 21.96
N LYS A 38 -9.49 5.21 20.95
CA LYS A 38 -10.78 5.91 20.81
C LYS A 38 -10.65 7.43 20.72
N ASP A 39 -9.46 7.94 20.39
CA ASP A 39 -9.24 9.34 20.02
C ASP A 39 -9.56 9.52 18.53
N TYR A 40 -10.86 9.51 18.23
CA TYR A 40 -11.35 9.59 16.85
C TYR A 40 -11.06 10.95 16.20
N ALA A 41 -10.99 12.02 17.00
CA ALA A 41 -10.63 13.35 16.51
C ALA A 41 -9.18 13.33 16.00
N ARG A 42 -8.25 12.79 16.80
CA ARG A 42 -6.85 12.63 16.38
C ARG A 42 -6.71 11.69 15.20
N CYS A 43 -7.45 10.58 15.16
CA CYS A 43 -7.44 9.70 13.98
C CYS A 43 -7.83 10.48 12.72
N ALA A 44 -8.94 11.24 12.77
CA ALA A 44 -9.41 12.01 11.62
C ALA A 44 -8.38 13.05 11.15
N GLU A 45 -7.72 13.74 12.09
CA GLU A 45 -6.63 14.70 11.78
C GLU A 45 -5.44 14.03 11.10
N VAL A 46 -5.00 12.88 11.62
CA VAL A 46 -3.87 12.13 11.04
C VAL A 46 -4.21 11.65 9.63
N MET A 47 -5.39 11.04 9.44
CA MET A 47 -5.82 10.57 8.12
C MET A 47 -5.92 11.71 7.10
N ASP A 48 -6.38 12.88 7.54
CA ASP A 48 -6.47 14.07 6.71
C ASP A 48 -5.08 14.66 6.36
N ALA A 49 -4.14 14.63 7.30
CA ALA A 49 -2.74 15.00 7.04
C ALA A 49 -2.07 14.05 6.04
N LEU A 50 -2.26 12.73 6.22
CA LEU A 50 -1.76 11.70 5.32
C LEU A 50 -2.24 11.91 3.89
N GLN A 51 -3.55 12.06 3.69
CA GLN A 51 -4.10 12.24 2.36
C GLN A 51 -3.57 13.50 1.66
N ARG A 52 -3.32 14.58 2.41
CA ARG A 52 -2.70 15.80 1.87
C ARG A 52 -1.25 15.58 1.45
N SER A 53 -0.48 14.79 2.19
CA SER A 53 0.95 14.57 1.91
C SER A 53 1.20 13.58 0.77
N SER A 54 0.43 12.49 0.69
CA SER A 54 0.65 11.42 -0.29
C SER A 54 -0.28 11.50 -1.51
N GLY A 55 -1.32 12.32 -1.47
CA GLY A 55 -2.37 12.41 -2.51
C GLY A 55 -3.38 11.25 -2.47
N GLU A 56 -2.92 10.04 -2.14
CA GLU A 56 -3.74 8.84 -1.90
C GLU A 56 -3.46 8.25 -0.53
N LEU A 57 -4.50 7.76 0.15
CA LEU A 57 -4.31 6.97 1.35
C LEU A 57 -3.90 5.53 1.00
N PRO A 58 -3.21 4.84 1.93
CA PRO A 58 -2.93 3.40 1.80
C PRO A 58 -4.22 2.59 1.63
N GLN A 59 -4.09 1.32 1.24
CA GLN A 59 -5.23 0.44 1.03
C GLN A 59 -6.20 0.45 2.22
N ASN A 60 -7.51 0.60 1.93
CA ASN A 60 -8.60 0.77 2.90
C ASN A 60 -8.56 2.05 3.77
N GLY A 61 -7.59 2.93 3.55
CA GLY A 61 -7.44 4.18 4.29
C GLY A 61 -8.63 5.11 4.09
N GLU A 62 -9.28 5.08 2.93
CA GLU A 62 -10.42 5.94 2.64
C GLU A 62 -11.58 5.64 3.59
N LEU A 63 -11.89 4.36 3.76
CA LEU A 63 -12.96 3.94 4.66
C LEU A 63 -12.59 4.27 6.12
N LEU A 64 -11.33 4.08 6.51
CA LEU A 64 -10.85 4.43 7.86
C LEU A 64 -10.99 5.94 8.13
N ARG A 65 -10.69 6.80 7.15
CA ARG A 65 -10.86 8.25 7.29
C ARG A 65 -12.33 8.62 7.51
N ALA A 66 -13.24 8.07 6.70
CA ALA A 66 -14.67 8.29 6.85
C ALA A 66 -15.19 7.82 8.22
N GLU A 67 -14.72 6.66 8.67
CA GLU A 67 -15.00 6.12 10.00
C GLU A 67 -14.53 7.07 11.11
N CYS A 68 -13.26 7.52 11.07
CA CYS A 68 -12.72 8.41 12.10
C CYS A 68 -13.46 9.75 12.16
N LEU A 69 -13.80 10.35 11.01
CA LEU A 69 -14.62 11.56 10.97
C LEU A 69 -15.98 11.36 11.63
N ALA A 70 -16.69 10.28 11.26
CA ALA A 70 -18.03 10.01 11.78
C ALA A 70 -18.02 9.64 13.27
N ALA A 71 -17.02 8.88 13.72
CA ALA A 71 -16.85 8.51 15.13
C ALA A 71 -16.49 9.73 16.01
N ALA A 72 -15.80 10.72 15.43
CA ALA A 72 -15.56 12.03 16.04
C ALA A 72 -16.75 13.01 15.94
N GLU A 73 -17.95 12.51 15.61
CA GLU A 73 -19.18 13.27 15.45
C GLU A 73 -19.16 14.33 14.33
N ARG A 74 -18.19 14.26 13.41
CA ARG A 74 -18.12 15.10 12.19
C ARG A 74 -18.85 14.42 11.03
N THR A 75 -20.09 14.01 11.26
CA THR A 75 -20.84 13.14 10.33
C THR A 75 -21.14 13.77 8.98
N ASP A 76 -21.41 15.08 8.93
CA ASP A 76 -21.65 15.78 7.65
C ASP A 76 -20.39 15.84 6.79
N GLU A 77 -19.22 15.98 7.42
CA GLU A 77 -17.94 15.96 6.74
C GLU A 77 -17.62 14.56 6.22
N ALA A 78 -17.86 13.52 7.02
CA ALA A 78 -17.73 12.14 6.59
C ALA A 78 -18.66 11.82 5.40
N MET A 79 -19.91 12.28 5.40
CA MET A 79 -20.84 12.09 4.27
C MET A 79 -20.36 12.76 2.99
N ARG A 80 -19.85 14.00 3.07
CA ARG A 80 -19.27 14.69 1.90
C ARG A 80 -18.04 13.98 1.37
N TYR A 81 -17.15 13.61 2.28
CA TYR A 81 -15.93 12.87 1.94
C TYR A 81 -16.24 11.54 1.24
N LEU A 82 -17.21 10.76 1.74
CA LEU A 82 -17.66 9.54 1.08
C LEU A 82 -18.26 9.83 -0.30
N ASP A 83 -19.05 10.91 -0.45
CA ASP A 83 -19.65 11.26 -1.73
C ASP A 83 -18.60 11.56 -2.82
N ASP A 84 -17.47 12.15 -2.42
CA ASP A 84 -16.32 12.46 -3.28
C ASP A 84 -15.44 11.23 -3.59
N GLU A 85 -15.25 10.32 -2.62
CA GLU A 85 -14.37 9.15 -2.79
C GLU A 85 -15.06 7.94 -3.43
N ILE A 86 -16.38 7.76 -3.27
CA ILE A 86 -17.12 6.64 -3.86
C ILE A 86 -16.89 6.53 -5.39
N PRO A 87 -16.97 7.61 -6.19
CA PRO A 87 -16.69 7.57 -7.63
C PRO A 87 -15.27 7.11 -8.00
N ARG A 88 -14.31 7.23 -7.07
CA ARG A 88 -12.93 6.77 -7.28
C ARG A 88 -12.78 5.26 -7.15
N GLY A 89 -13.79 4.56 -6.63
CA GLY A 89 -13.87 3.09 -6.62
C GLY A 89 -12.96 2.41 -5.58
N ARG A 90 -12.41 3.14 -4.61
CA ARG A 90 -11.50 2.60 -3.58
C ARG A 90 -12.19 2.20 -2.28
N ILE A 91 -13.49 2.49 -2.15
CA ILE A 91 -14.27 2.14 -0.98
C ILE A 91 -15.10 0.89 -1.27
N SER A 92 -14.85 -0.18 -0.50
CA SER A 92 -15.65 -1.41 -0.55
C SER A 92 -17.11 -1.12 -0.14
N ILE A 93 -18.04 -1.45 -1.03
CA ILE A 93 -19.47 -1.28 -0.78
C ILE A 93 -19.99 -2.23 0.30
N ASP A 94 -19.45 -3.44 0.34
CA ASP A 94 -19.83 -4.42 1.35
C ASP A 94 -19.38 -3.97 2.73
N ASP A 95 -18.19 -3.37 2.84
CA ASP A 95 -17.71 -2.75 4.07
C ASP A 95 -18.57 -1.54 4.46
N LEU A 96 -18.92 -0.66 3.51
CA LEU A 96 -19.83 0.46 3.78
C LEU A 96 -21.19 -0.03 4.31
N ARG A 97 -21.72 -1.13 3.78
CA ARG A 97 -23.01 -1.69 4.18
C ARG A 97 -22.94 -2.37 5.55
N SER A 98 -21.89 -3.13 5.81
CA SER A 98 -21.91 -4.16 6.86
C SER A 98 -20.82 -4.05 7.91
N LYS A 99 -19.68 -3.38 7.63
CA LYS A 99 -18.55 -3.32 8.57
C LYS A 99 -18.98 -2.64 9.86
N ASP A 100 -18.94 -3.37 10.96
CA ASP A 100 -19.38 -2.87 12.26
C ASP A 100 -18.33 -1.94 12.87
N ARG A 101 -18.63 -0.65 12.85
CA ARG A 101 -17.75 0.43 13.33
C ARG A 101 -18.60 1.59 13.86
N PRO A 102 -18.21 2.25 14.97
CA PRO A 102 -19.03 3.26 15.61
C PRO A 102 -19.39 4.44 14.70
N GLY A 103 -18.44 4.93 13.88
CA GLY A 103 -18.69 5.99 12.91
C GLY A 103 -19.60 5.57 11.77
N LEU A 104 -19.31 4.45 11.09
CA LEU A 104 -20.12 3.91 9.99
C LEU A 104 -21.55 3.61 10.48
N ASN A 105 -21.71 3.11 11.70
CA ASN A 105 -23.01 2.89 12.31
C ASN A 105 -23.79 4.17 12.56
N ARG A 106 -23.12 5.31 12.83
CA ARG A 106 -23.78 6.63 12.87
C ARG A 106 -24.18 7.07 11.47
N LEU A 107 -23.29 6.93 10.48
CA LEU A 107 -23.58 7.31 9.09
C LEU A 107 -24.79 6.58 8.55
N ARG A 108 -24.90 5.26 8.79
CA ARG A 108 -26.05 4.43 8.38
C ARG A 108 -27.40 4.89 8.93
N LYS A 109 -27.41 5.72 9.99
CA LYS A 109 -28.62 6.29 10.61
C LYS A 109 -28.96 7.69 10.07
N MET A 110 -28.08 8.31 9.28
CA MET A 110 -28.31 9.63 8.73
C MET A 110 -29.38 9.63 7.63
N ARG A 111 -30.16 10.71 7.56
CA ARG A 111 -31.19 10.90 6.52
C ARG A 111 -30.63 10.82 5.09
N GLY A 112 -29.39 11.28 4.88
CA GLY A 112 -28.73 11.26 3.56
C GLY A 112 -28.13 9.90 3.17
N TRP A 113 -28.04 8.95 4.10
CA TRP A 113 -27.37 7.66 3.86
C TRP A 113 -27.99 6.83 2.73
N PRO A 114 -29.33 6.67 2.63
CA PRO A 114 -29.91 5.87 1.54
C PRO A 114 -29.54 6.38 0.15
N ALA A 115 -29.43 7.71 -0.04
CA ALA A 115 -29.02 8.29 -1.31
C ALA A 115 -27.54 8.05 -1.61
N LEU A 116 -26.66 8.21 -0.62
CA LEU A 116 -25.23 7.91 -0.74
C LEU A 116 -25.00 6.42 -1.06
N LEU A 117 -25.68 5.52 -0.37
CA LEU A 117 -25.58 4.08 -0.61
C LEU A 117 -26.07 3.71 -2.00
N ALA A 118 -27.20 4.26 -2.46
CA ALA A 118 -27.69 4.04 -3.82
C ALA A 118 -26.72 4.58 -4.90
N LYS A 119 -25.99 5.66 -4.62
CA LYS A 119 -24.90 6.15 -5.49
C LYS A 119 -23.75 5.14 -5.52
N ALA A 120 -23.31 4.65 -4.36
CA ALA A 120 -22.26 3.63 -4.26
C ALA A 120 -22.66 2.34 -5.01
N GLU A 121 -23.89 1.86 -4.85
CA GLU A 121 -24.39 0.65 -5.51
C GLU A 121 -24.38 0.77 -7.02
N ARG A 122 -24.81 1.92 -7.56
CA ARG A 122 -24.76 2.17 -9.01
C ARG A 122 -23.34 2.21 -9.55
N ILE A 123 -22.43 2.91 -8.87
CA ILE A 123 -21.03 3.03 -9.31
C ILE A 123 -20.34 1.66 -9.24
N ASN A 124 -20.54 0.91 -8.15
CA ASN A 124 -20.02 -0.44 -8.02
C ASN A 124 -20.57 -1.37 -9.11
N ALA A 125 -21.87 -1.32 -9.43
CA ALA A 125 -22.46 -2.11 -10.51
C ALA A 125 -21.88 -1.75 -11.89
N GLN A 126 -21.66 -0.46 -12.17
CA GLN A 126 -21.01 -0.01 -13.40
C GLN A 126 -19.57 -0.52 -13.52
N GLN A 127 -18.81 -0.48 -12.42
CA GLN A 127 -17.45 -0.98 -12.38
C GLN A 127 -17.41 -2.51 -12.58
N GLN A 128 -18.25 -3.25 -11.88
CA GLN A 128 -18.36 -4.70 -12.02
C GLN A 128 -18.75 -5.11 -13.45
N ALA A 129 -19.62 -4.36 -14.11
CA ALA A 129 -19.99 -4.61 -15.51
C ALA A 129 -18.84 -4.38 -16.50
N ALA A 130 -17.87 -3.53 -16.15
CA ALA A 130 -16.67 -3.27 -16.96
C ALA A 130 -15.51 -4.23 -16.67
N GLN A 131 -15.59 -4.99 -15.57
CA GLN A 131 -14.56 -5.95 -15.15
C GLN A 131 -14.64 -7.27 -15.94
N ASN A 132 -13.55 -8.03 -15.89
CA ASN A 132 -13.45 -9.39 -16.41
C ASN A 132 -13.57 -10.39 -15.24
N PRO A 133 -14.79 -10.88 -14.92
CA PRO A 133 -15.00 -11.78 -13.79
C PRO A 133 -14.31 -13.13 -13.96
N GLN A 134 -14.13 -13.60 -15.20
CA GLN A 134 -13.44 -14.86 -15.48
C GLN A 134 -11.94 -14.73 -15.17
N LEU A 135 -11.29 -13.66 -15.64
CA LEU A 135 -9.88 -13.42 -15.32
C LEU A 135 -9.67 -13.22 -13.82
N ARG A 136 -10.57 -12.47 -13.16
CA ARG A 136 -10.57 -12.32 -11.70
C ARG A 136 -10.63 -13.68 -10.99
N GLN A 137 -11.56 -14.54 -11.36
CA GLN A 137 -11.66 -15.89 -10.76
C GLN A 137 -10.39 -16.74 -10.99
N GLN A 138 -9.77 -16.64 -12.17
CA GLN A 138 -8.51 -17.33 -12.45
C GLN A 138 -7.36 -16.80 -11.59
N LEU A 139 -7.26 -15.48 -11.40
CA LEU A 139 -6.28 -14.85 -10.51
C LEU A 139 -6.45 -15.34 -9.07
N LEU A 140 -7.69 -15.32 -8.57
CA LEU A 140 -8.01 -15.75 -7.21
C LEU A 140 -7.67 -17.23 -6.97
N ALA A 141 -8.03 -18.11 -7.89
CA ALA A 141 -7.70 -19.53 -7.79
C ALA A 141 -6.19 -19.79 -7.81
N ARG A 142 -5.44 -19.02 -8.61
CA ARG A 142 -3.98 -19.15 -8.70
C ARG A 142 -3.27 -18.65 -7.46
N VAL A 143 -3.67 -17.49 -6.93
CA VAL A 143 -3.07 -16.98 -5.70
C VAL A 143 -3.43 -17.85 -4.49
N GLU A 144 -4.62 -18.46 -4.48
CA GLU A 144 -4.97 -19.44 -3.45
C GLU A 144 -4.01 -20.65 -3.49
N LYS A 145 -3.81 -21.25 -4.66
CA LYS A 145 -2.85 -22.36 -4.85
C LYS A 145 -1.43 -21.96 -4.47
N ASP A 146 -1.02 -20.76 -4.85
CA ASP A 146 0.29 -20.19 -4.53
C ASP A 146 0.49 -20.08 -3.02
N GLN A 147 -0.45 -19.43 -2.33
CA GLN A 147 -0.35 -19.20 -0.90
C GLN A 147 -0.51 -20.47 -0.08
N GLN A 148 -1.27 -21.47 -0.56
CA GLN A 148 -1.28 -22.80 0.05
C GLN A 148 0.12 -23.43 0.04
N ALA A 149 0.86 -23.32 -1.07
CA ALA A 149 2.23 -23.83 -1.17
C ALA A 149 3.21 -23.03 -0.29
N GLN A 150 3.12 -21.70 -0.28
CA GLN A 150 3.92 -20.81 0.58
C GLN A 150 3.71 -21.15 2.06
N ASN A 151 2.45 -21.26 2.50
CA ASN A 151 2.09 -21.59 3.87
C ASN A 151 2.56 -22.99 4.26
N ALA A 152 2.46 -23.97 3.37
CA ALA A 152 2.98 -25.31 3.61
C ALA A 152 4.52 -25.31 3.80
N ALA A 153 5.25 -24.54 2.99
CA ALA A 153 6.70 -24.40 3.13
C ALA A 153 7.09 -23.73 4.46
N ILE A 154 6.36 -22.68 4.86
CA ILE A 154 6.54 -22.01 6.17
C ILE A 154 6.25 -23.00 7.31
N ALA A 155 5.14 -23.74 7.24
CA ALA A 155 4.75 -24.71 8.27
C ALA A 155 5.75 -25.87 8.39
N ALA A 156 6.42 -26.25 7.30
CA ALA A 156 7.50 -27.24 7.29
C ALA A 156 8.83 -26.73 7.89
N GLY A 157 8.92 -25.42 8.17
CA GLY A 157 10.06 -24.77 8.82
C GLY A 157 10.91 -23.90 7.90
N GLY A 158 10.50 -23.70 6.63
CA GLY A 158 11.13 -22.77 5.71
C GLY A 158 12.58 -23.10 5.37
N LYS A 159 12.94 -24.38 5.32
CA LYS A 159 14.28 -24.82 4.89
C LYS A 159 14.39 -24.73 3.37
N PRO A 160 15.61 -24.73 2.78
CA PRO A 160 15.77 -24.66 1.33
C PRO A 160 14.96 -25.70 0.54
N ALA A 161 14.80 -26.92 1.06
CA ALA A 161 13.98 -27.97 0.45
C ALA A 161 12.47 -27.65 0.46
N ASP A 162 11.99 -26.99 1.51
CA ASP A 162 10.59 -26.59 1.65
C ASP A 162 10.27 -25.48 0.63
N TRP A 163 11.15 -24.49 0.49
CA TRP A 163 11.02 -23.46 -0.54
C TRP A 163 11.17 -24.02 -1.96
N ALA A 164 12.01 -25.05 -2.16
CA ALA A 164 12.10 -25.71 -3.47
C ALA A 164 10.77 -26.35 -3.89
N SER A 165 9.90 -26.75 -2.94
CA SER A 165 8.60 -27.34 -3.24
C SER A 165 7.60 -26.36 -3.87
N ILE A 166 7.78 -25.05 -3.70
CA ILE A 166 6.89 -24.02 -4.25
C ILE A 166 7.19 -23.71 -5.72
N VAL A 167 8.42 -24.00 -6.18
CA VAL A 167 8.94 -23.60 -7.50
C VAL A 167 8.06 -24.04 -8.67
N PRO A 168 7.49 -25.27 -8.69
CA PRO A 168 6.58 -25.67 -9.76
C PRO A 168 5.34 -24.77 -9.85
N VAL A 169 4.77 -24.37 -8.70
CA VAL A 169 3.57 -23.53 -8.62
C VAL A 169 3.89 -22.11 -9.09
N THR A 170 4.96 -21.50 -8.59
CA THR A 170 5.34 -20.14 -8.96
C THR A 170 5.73 -20.05 -10.43
N ARG A 171 6.43 -21.06 -10.98
CA ARG A 171 6.74 -21.13 -12.42
C ARG A 171 5.48 -21.25 -13.28
N GLU A 172 4.55 -22.12 -12.92
CA GLU A 172 3.28 -22.27 -13.65
C GLU A 172 2.49 -20.94 -13.64
N ASN A 173 2.41 -20.28 -12.48
CA ASN A 173 1.75 -18.99 -12.35
C ASN A 173 2.45 -17.88 -13.14
N THR A 174 3.79 -17.87 -13.16
CA THR A 174 4.59 -16.91 -13.94
C THR A 174 4.29 -17.03 -15.43
N GLU A 175 4.32 -18.25 -15.97
CA GLU A 175 4.06 -18.50 -17.41
C GLU A 175 2.62 -18.15 -17.81
N TRP A 176 1.65 -18.44 -16.95
CA TRP A 176 0.27 -18.01 -17.18
C TRP A 176 0.13 -16.49 -17.12
N LEU A 177 0.75 -15.82 -16.14
CA LEU A 177 0.64 -14.37 -15.98
C LEU A 177 1.29 -13.63 -17.17
N LYS A 178 2.36 -14.17 -17.75
CA LYS A 178 2.93 -13.65 -19.02
C LYS A 178 1.90 -13.60 -20.14
N GLN A 179 1.07 -14.64 -20.29
CA GLN A 179 0.03 -14.70 -21.32
C GLN A 179 -1.07 -13.65 -21.06
N VAL A 180 -1.47 -13.49 -19.79
CA VAL A 180 -2.42 -12.43 -19.40
C VAL A 180 -1.85 -11.06 -19.71
N VAL A 181 -0.62 -10.78 -19.28
CA VAL A 181 0.05 -9.50 -19.51
C VAL A 181 0.22 -9.20 -20.99
N ALA A 182 0.56 -10.21 -21.80
CA ALA A 182 0.72 -10.05 -23.25
C ALA A 182 -0.60 -9.73 -23.97
N THR A 183 -1.74 -10.20 -23.46
CA THR A 183 -3.05 -10.06 -24.13
C THR A 183 -3.92 -8.95 -23.56
N GLN A 184 -3.80 -8.65 -22.27
CA GLN A 184 -4.65 -7.72 -21.52
C GLN A 184 -3.89 -6.54 -20.91
N GLY A 185 -2.55 -6.55 -20.94
CA GLY A 185 -1.72 -5.64 -20.14
C GLY A 185 -1.75 -6.01 -18.65
N TRP A 186 -1.37 -5.07 -17.77
CA TRP A 186 -1.42 -5.31 -16.32
C TRP A 186 -2.89 -5.45 -15.85
N PRO A 187 -3.29 -6.56 -15.22
CA PRO A 187 -4.63 -6.74 -14.69
C PRO A 187 -4.82 -5.94 -13.39
N GLY A 188 -4.91 -4.62 -13.53
CA GLY A 188 -5.19 -3.69 -12.43
C GLY A 188 -6.64 -3.72 -11.95
N ARG A 189 -6.94 -2.88 -10.96
CA ARG A 189 -8.21 -2.84 -10.22
C ARG A 189 -9.43 -2.67 -11.12
N ARG A 190 -9.33 -1.84 -12.16
CA ARG A 190 -10.40 -1.60 -13.13
C ARG A 190 -10.77 -2.84 -13.94
N LEU A 191 -9.79 -3.70 -14.24
CA LEU A 191 -10.03 -4.90 -15.05
C LEU A 191 -10.53 -6.06 -14.20
N VAL A 192 -9.99 -6.26 -12.99
CA VAL A 192 -10.23 -7.48 -12.21
C VAL A 192 -10.70 -7.24 -10.77
N GLY A 193 -11.03 -6.00 -10.41
CA GLY A 193 -11.38 -5.63 -9.04
C GLY A 193 -10.16 -5.56 -8.11
N GLU A 194 -10.37 -5.07 -6.89
CA GLU A 194 -9.32 -4.91 -5.87
C GLU A 194 -8.64 -6.25 -5.55
N ASP A 195 -9.43 -7.29 -5.26
CA ASP A 195 -8.93 -8.61 -4.87
C ASP A 195 -8.25 -9.34 -6.04
N GLY A 196 -8.74 -9.17 -7.27
CA GLY A 196 -8.08 -9.65 -8.46
C GLY A 196 -6.73 -8.95 -8.70
N ALA A 197 -6.66 -7.63 -8.50
CA ALA A 197 -5.41 -6.88 -8.65
C ALA A 197 -4.37 -7.28 -7.59
N ASN A 198 -4.80 -7.44 -6.33
CA ASN A 198 -3.96 -7.95 -5.24
C ASN A 198 -3.45 -9.37 -5.54
N ALA A 199 -4.31 -10.23 -6.11
CA ALA A 199 -3.92 -11.56 -6.55
C ALA A 199 -2.86 -11.49 -7.66
N ALA A 200 -3.06 -10.65 -8.68
CA ALA A 200 -2.08 -10.45 -9.75
C ALA A 200 -0.72 -9.94 -9.22
N TRP A 201 -0.76 -8.96 -8.31
CA TRP A 201 0.43 -8.45 -7.64
C TRP A 201 1.18 -9.54 -6.87
N THR A 202 0.46 -10.39 -6.12
CA THR A 202 1.07 -11.49 -5.37
C THR A 202 1.81 -12.45 -6.32
N LEU A 203 1.18 -12.81 -7.45
CA LEU A 203 1.79 -13.70 -8.43
C LEU A 203 3.06 -13.12 -9.06
N ILE A 204 3.07 -11.83 -9.45
CA ILE A 204 4.28 -11.22 -10.04
C ILE A 204 5.41 -11.10 -9.02
N GLN A 205 5.12 -10.78 -7.76
CA GLN A 205 6.16 -10.71 -6.74
C GLN A 205 6.83 -12.06 -6.48
N HIS A 206 6.09 -13.16 -6.62
CA HIS A 206 6.62 -14.53 -6.49
C HIS A 206 7.31 -15.05 -7.76
N SER A 207 7.36 -14.26 -8.84
CA SER A 207 8.04 -14.60 -10.10
C SER A 207 9.58 -14.39 -10.03
N ASP A 208 10.21 -14.72 -8.91
CA ASP A 208 11.63 -14.44 -8.63
C ASP A 208 12.62 -15.14 -9.57
N ALA A 209 12.20 -16.22 -10.21
CA ALA A 209 12.99 -16.93 -11.20
C ALA A 209 13.02 -16.19 -12.57
N ASP A 210 12.25 -15.12 -12.74
CA ASP A 210 12.22 -14.30 -13.97
C ASP A 210 12.27 -12.79 -13.67
N PRO A 211 13.45 -12.26 -13.31
CA PRO A 211 13.62 -10.83 -13.04
C PRO A 211 13.34 -9.93 -14.23
N ALA A 212 13.52 -10.43 -15.47
CA ALA A 212 13.24 -9.68 -16.68
C ALA A 212 11.73 -9.43 -16.82
N PHE A 213 10.92 -10.46 -16.55
CA PHE A 213 9.47 -10.32 -16.53
C PHE A 213 9.00 -9.40 -15.39
N GLN A 214 9.58 -9.48 -14.19
CA GLN A 214 9.29 -8.54 -13.10
C GLN A 214 9.57 -7.09 -13.51
N ALA A 215 10.69 -6.82 -14.17
CA ALA A 215 11.03 -5.48 -14.66
C ALA A 215 10.06 -4.98 -15.75
N GLN A 216 9.62 -5.87 -16.66
CA GLN A 216 8.60 -5.55 -17.66
C GLN A 216 7.27 -5.17 -17.01
N VAL A 217 6.82 -5.96 -16.03
CA VAL A 217 5.55 -5.72 -15.34
C VAL A 217 5.62 -4.46 -14.47
N LEU A 218 6.77 -4.19 -13.83
CA LEU A 218 6.97 -2.96 -13.06
C LEU A 218 6.66 -1.71 -13.90
N ALA A 219 7.15 -1.63 -15.14
CA ALA A 219 6.84 -0.50 -16.02
C ALA A 219 5.34 -0.36 -16.33
N LEU A 220 4.62 -1.48 -16.45
CA LEU A 220 3.16 -1.46 -16.63
C LEU A 220 2.43 -1.02 -15.35
N MET A 221 2.92 -1.43 -14.18
CA MET A 221 2.39 -1.02 -12.89
C MET A 221 2.65 0.46 -12.62
N GLU A 222 3.81 1.02 -12.96
CA GLU A 222 4.09 2.47 -12.86
C GLU A 222 3.10 3.29 -13.72
N ALA A 223 2.81 2.83 -14.94
CA ALA A 223 1.78 3.45 -15.76
C ALA A 223 0.37 3.31 -15.17
N ALA A 224 0.07 2.17 -14.53
CA ALA A 224 -1.19 1.93 -13.82
C ALA A 224 -1.32 2.81 -12.57
N LEU A 225 -0.22 3.09 -11.87
CA LEU A 225 -0.17 3.95 -10.68
C LEU A 225 -0.60 5.37 -11.03
N ALA A 226 -0.11 5.92 -12.14
CA ALA A 226 -0.53 7.23 -12.65
C ALA A 226 -2.05 7.32 -12.95
N ARG A 227 -2.72 6.17 -13.12
CA ARG A 227 -4.16 6.06 -13.33
C ARG A 227 -4.92 5.63 -12.07
N GLN A 228 -4.24 5.50 -10.93
CA GLN A 228 -4.78 4.98 -9.67
C GLN A 228 -5.33 3.55 -9.80
N ASP A 229 -4.73 2.72 -10.64
CA ASP A 229 -5.22 1.38 -11.00
C ASP A 229 -4.39 0.23 -10.37
N VAL A 230 -3.45 0.59 -9.50
CA VAL A 230 -2.63 -0.30 -8.67
C VAL A 230 -2.29 0.41 -7.37
N ALA A 231 -2.02 -0.33 -6.29
CA ALA A 231 -1.64 0.27 -5.02
C ALA A 231 -0.20 0.83 -5.09
N PRO A 232 0.10 2.00 -4.48
CA PRO A 232 1.45 2.57 -4.51
C PRO A 232 2.48 1.69 -3.81
N ASP A 233 2.15 1.10 -2.66
CA ASP A 233 3.00 0.19 -1.90
C ASP A 233 3.37 -1.04 -2.73
N ASP A 234 2.41 -1.63 -3.44
CA ASP A 234 2.65 -2.74 -4.36
C ASP A 234 3.76 -2.45 -5.39
N VAL A 235 3.78 -1.23 -5.94
CA VAL A 235 4.81 -0.76 -6.87
C VAL A 235 6.16 -0.62 -6.17
N ALA A 236 6.18 -0.06 -4.95
CA ALA A 236 7.41 0.11 -4.18
C ALA A 236 8.08 -1.24 -3.85
N LEU A 237 7.30 -2.24 -3.42
CA LEU A 237 7.83 -3.58 -3.12
C LEU A 237 8.43 -4.26 -4.36
N LEU A 238 7.75 -4.17 -5.51
CA LEU A 238 8.25 -4.75 -6.76
C LEU A 238 9.48 -3.99 -7.28
N THR A 239 9.52 -2.67 -7.13
CA THR A 239 10.68 -1.83 -7.49
C THR A 239 11.94 -2.34 -6.80
N ASP A 240 11.90 -2.51 -5.49
CA ASP A 240 13.08 -2.94 -4.73
C ASP A 240 13.51 -4.36 -5.08
N ARG A 241 12.55 -5.26 -5.36
CA ARG A 241 12.82 -6.62 -5.83
C ARG A 241 13.54 -6.62 -7.19
N VAL A 242 13.09 -5.78 -8.12
CA VAL A 242 13.73 -5.58 -9.44
C VAL A 242 15.13 -4.96 -9.30
N LEU A 243 15.29 -3.92 -8.48
CA LEU A 243 16.58 -3.27 -8.24
C LEU A 243 17.60 -4.24 -7.66
N ARG A 244 17.19 -5.03 -6.65
CA ARG A 244 18.02 -6.08 -6.07
C ARG A 244 18.46 -7.10 -7.11
N ALA A 245 17.55 -7.59 -7.95
CA ALA A 245 17.89 -8.54 -9.01
C ALA A 245 18.87 -7.97 -10.05
N GLN A 246 18.89 -6.64 -10.21
CA GLN A 246 19.85 -5.91 -11.05
C GLN A 246 21.17 -5.57 -10.33
N GLY A 247 21.36 -6.00 -9.07
CA GLY A 247 22.53 -5.67 -8.27
C GLY A 247 22.62 -4.20 -7.86
N LYS A 248 21.50 -3.47 -7.87
CA LYS A 248 21.41 -2.06 -7.49
C LYS A 248 20.92 -1.92 -6.04
N PRO A 249 21.28 -0.83 -5.34
CA PRO A 249 20.64 -0.48 -4.08
C PRO A 249 19.12 -0.33 -4.27
N GLN A 250 18.39 -0.70 -3.22
CA GLN A 250 16.95 -0.53 -3.12
C GLN A 250 16.57 0.94 -2.99
N ARG A 251 15.33 1.29 -3.36
CA ARG A 251 14.78 2.64 -3.24
C ARG A 251 13.94 2.82 -1.98
N TYR A 252 13.15 1.81 -1.63
CA TYR A 252 12.16 1.87 -0.54
C TYR A 252 12.52 0.97 0.65
N GLY A 253 13.61 0.22 0.57
CA GLY A 253 14.15 -0.62 1.64
C GLY A 253 13.24 -1.79 2.03
N THR A 254 12.52 -2.42 1.09
CA THR A 254 11.56 -3.49 1.43
C THR A 254 12.18 -4.89 1.47
N GLN A 255 13.40 -5.08 0.98
CA GLN A 255 14.07 -6.38 0.91
C GLN A 255 15.12 -6.54 2.00
N PHE A 256 15.00 -7.66 2.71
CA PHE A 256 15.88 -8.08 3.78
C PHE A 256 16.56 -9.40 3.41
N GLN A 257 17.73 -9.67 3.97
CA GLN A 257 18.40 -10.96 3.88
C GLN A 257 18.53 -11.59 5.27
N THR A 258 18.40 -12.92 5.35
CA THR A 258 18.77 -13.63 6.59
C THR A 258 20.28 -13.89 6.56
N ASP A 259 21.00 -13.40 7.56
CA ASP A 259 22.44 -13.58 7.71
C ASP A 259 22.78 -14.94 8.34
N ALA A 260 24.06 -15.29 8.35
CA ALA A 260 24.56 -16.56 8.90
C ALA A 260 24.25 -16.74 10.39
N ASP A 261 24.07 -15.65 11.15
CA ASP A 261 23.70 -15.67 12.56
C ASP A 261 22.17 -15.70 12.78
N GLY A 262 21.39 -15.82 11.70
CA GLY A 262 19.93 -15.92 11.73
C GLY A 262 19.19 -14.58 11.81
N ARG A 263 19.91 -13.45 11.88
CA ARG A 263 19.29 -12.11 11.88
C ARG A 263 18.85 -11.70 10.48
N MET A 264 17.85 -10.83 10.40
CA MET A 264 17.45 -10.20 9.15
C MET A 264 18.11 -8.84 9.01
N SER A 265 18.84 -8.62 7.92
CA SER A 265 19.47 -7.34 7.60
C SER A 265 18.81 -6.66 6.42
N LEU A 266 18.59 -5.35 6.54
CA LEU A 266 18.25 -4.52 5.40
C LEU A 266 19.36 -4.63 4.33
N GLN A 267 18.99 -4.97 3.10
CA GLN A 267 19.95 -4.97 1.99
C GLN A 267 20.28 -3.54 1.56
N PRO A 268 21.41 -3.29 0.85
CA PRO A 268 21.85 -1.94 0.48
C PRO A 268 20.71 -1.07 -0.07
N THR A 269 20.51 0.10 0.52
CA THR A 269 19.40 1.03 0.21
C THR A 269 19.98 2.39 -0.10
N GLU A 270 19.51 3.04 -1.17
CA GLU A 270 19.94 4.39 -1.53
C GLU A 270 19.43 5.39 -0.49
N ASP A 271 20.22 6.40 -0.15
CA ASP A 271 19.83 7.53 0.73
C ASP A 271 18.94 7.11 1.92
N GLU A 272 19.52 6.39 2.89
CA GLU A 272 18.80 5.92 4.07
C GLU A 272 18.22 7.08 4.91
N ALA A 273 18.86 8.26 4.88
CA ALA A 273 18.37 9.44 5.59
C ALA A 273 17.04 9.96 5.03
N GLY A 274 16.82 9.88 3.72
CA GLY A 274 15.56 10.24 3.05
C GLY A 274 14.56 9.09 2.88
N LEU A 275 14.85 7.91 3.43
CA LEU A 275 14.09 6.69 3.16
C LEU A 275 12.63 6.78 3.61
N ASP A 276 12.38 7.22 4.84
CA ASP A 276 11.02 7.26 5.39
C ASP A 276 10.12 8.26 4.66
N VAL A 277 10.69 9.35 4.13
CA VAL A 277 9.97 10.28 3.25
C VAL A 277 9.52 9.57 1.98
N ARG A 278 10.39 8.79 1.32
CA ARG A 278 10.01 8.02 0.12
C ARG A 278 8.98 6.94 0.43
N ARG A 279 9.13 6.25 1.56
CA ARG A 279 8.20 5.21 2.03
C ARG A 279 6.81 5.79 2.26
N GLN A 280 6.72 6.94 2.91
CA GLN A 280 5.45 7.63 3.14
C GLN A 280 4.70 7.97 1.85
N HIS A 281 5.39 8.48 0.82
CA HIS A 281 4.75 8.79 -0.47
C HIS A 281 4.16 7.56 -1.16
N MET A 282 4.68 6.36 -0.84
CA MET A 282 4.17 5.08 -1.35
C MET A 282 3.23 4.38 -0.36
N GLY A 283 2.84 5.04 0.74
CA GLY A 283 1.96 4.45 1.76
C GLY A 283 2.62 3.37 2.62
N LEU A 284 3.96 3.24 2.58
CA LEU A 284 4.70 2.29 3.40
C LEU A 284 4.94 2.84 4.82
N PRO A 285 4.96 1.97 5.87
CA PRO A 285 5.34 2.38 7.23
C PRO A 285 6.75 2.92 7.27
N PRO A 286 7.11 3.76 8.27
CA PRO A 286 8.51 4.06 8.58
C PRO A 286 9.35 2.79 8.78
N MET A 287 10.65 2.88 8.50
CA MET A 287 11.55 1.73 8.53
C MET A 287 11.60 1.06 9.91
N GLU A 288 11.62 1.83 10.99
CA GLU A 288 11.61 1.29 12.36
C GLU A 288 10.40 0.37 12.58
N GLN A 289 9.21 0.84 12.22
CA GLN A 289 8.00 0.06 12.36
C GLN A 289 7.97 -1.15 11.43
N TYR A 290 8.48 -1.01 10.21
CA TYR A 290 8.59 -2.13 9.29
C TYR A 290 9.50 -3.24 9.84
N ARG A 291 10.62 -2.86 10.47
CA ARG A 291 11.51 -3.83 11.16
C ARG A 291 10.78 -4.55 12.29
N LYS A 292 9.95 -3.84 13.07
CA LYS A 292 9.12 -4.45 14.10
C LYS A 292 8.11 -5.45 13.52
N MET A 293 7.42 -5.09 12.44
CA MET A 293 6.50 -6.00 11.74
C MET A 293 7.22 -7.27 11.26
N LEU A 294 8.40 -7.13 10.66
CA LEU A 294 9.22 -8.26 10.22
C LEU A 294 9.65 -9.14 11.41
N HIS A 295 10.06 -8.53 12.52
CA HIS A 295 10.39 -9.26 13.75
C HIS A 295 9.19 -10.07 14.25
N ASP A 296 8.00 -9.46 14.30
CA ASP A 296 6.80 -10.10 14.83
C ASP A 296 6.32 -11.25 13.93
N VAL A 297 6.48 -11.13 12.61
CA VAL A 297 6.11 -12.18 11.63
C VAL A 297 7.11 -13.33 11.62
N TYR A 298 8.42 -13.03 11.59
CA TYR A 298 9.45 -14.05 11.40
C TYR A 298 10.05 -14.56 12.71
N HIS A 299 9.75 -13.91 13.83
CA HIS A 299 10.35 -14.18 15.14
C HIS A 299 11.90 -14.16 15.10
N LYS A 300 12.45 -13.25 14.29
CA LYS A 300 13.90 -13.05 14.09
C LYS A 300 14.30 -11.62 14.43
N PRO A 301 15.49 -11.39 15.00
CA PRO A 301 16.01 -10.04 15.16
C PRO A 301 16.21 -9.37 13.79
N VAL A 302 15.81 -8.10 13.67
CA VAL A 302 15.90 -7.32 12.43
C VAL A 302 16.81 -6.12 12.65
N ARG A 303 17.81 -5.92 11.77
CA ARG A 303 18.81 -4.83 11.85
C ARG A 303 18.93 -4.05 10.54
#